data_AF-A0A9P5RBU5-F1
#
_entry.id   AF-A0A9P5RBU5-F1
#
_cell.length_a   1.000
_cell.length_b   1.000
_cell.length_c   1.000
_cell.angle_alpha   90.00
_cell.angle_beta   90.00
_cell.angle_gamma   90.00
#
_symmetry.space_group_name_H-M   'P 1'
#
loop_
_entity.id
_entity.type
_entity.pdbx_description
1 polymer ?
#
loop_
_entity_poly.entity_id
_entity_poly.type
_entity_poly.pdbx_seq_one_letter_code
_entity_poly.pdbx_strand_id
1 'polypeptide(L)' 'MAPTSVSPAFDKVGYWSPNTASIDWCENNYTISYYIAEFWNSTSSILIATLAAIGYMNLASYKERRMTLLMQA' A
#
# COMPACT_ATOMS: atom_id res chain seq x y z
N MET A 1 -9.79 20.24 -10.92
CA MET A 1 -8.71 19.25 -11.06
C MET A 1 -9.36 17.93 -11.45
N ALA A 2 -8.94 17.37 -12.58
CA ALA A 2 -9.75 16.45 -13.38
C ALA A 2 -9.98 15.08 -12.69
N PRO A 3 -11.23 14.56 -12.65
CA PRO A 3 -11.54 13.24 -12.13
C PRO A 3 -11.60 12.22 -13.27
N THR A 4 -10.48 11.82 -13.86
CA THR A 4 -10.43 10.71 -14.83
C THR A 4 -9.02 10.12 -14.93
N SER A 5 -8.56 9.39 -13.92
CA SER A 5 -7.28 8.65 -14.00
C SER A 5 -7.49 7.18 -14.39
N VAL A 6 -8.58 6.84 -15.07
CA VAL A 6 -8.58 5.63 -15.89
C VAL A 6 -7.84 6.01 -17.15
N SER A 7 -6.55 5.66 -17.27
CA SER A 7 -5.88 5.73 -18.57
C SER A 7 -6.42 4.56 -19.39
N PRO A 8 -7.34 4.77 -20.35
CA PRO A 8 -8.07 3.68 -21.00
C PRO A 8 -7.16 2.78 -21.85
N ALA A 9 -5.93 3.23 -22.12
CA ALA A 9 -4.93 2.45 -22.85
C ALA A 9 -4.33 1.31 -22.01
N PHE A 10 -4.38 1.41 -20.68
CA PHE A 10 -3.43 0.71 -19.81
C PHE A 10 -4.05 0.23 -18.49
N ASP A 11 -5.07 0.90 -17.97
CA ASP A 11 -5.74 0.51 -16.73
C ASP A 11 -7.02 -0.25 -16.99
N LYS A 12 -7.29 -1.27 -16.16
CA LYS A 12 -8.58 -1.98 -16.17
C LYS A 12 -9.53 -1.33 -15.17
N VAL A 13 -10.83 -1.37 -15.47
CA VAL A 13 -11.86 -0.99 -14.51
C VAL A 13 -11.86 -2.02 -13.37
N GLY A 14 -11.54 -1.55 -12.17
CA GLY A 14 -11.49 -2.35 -10.96
C GLY A 14 -12.72 -2.14 -10.07
N TYR A 15 -12.76 -2.88 -8.96
CA TYR A 15 -13.83 -2.78 -7.99
C TYR A 15 -13.94 -1.37 -7.36
N TRP A 16 -12.80 -0.73 -7.07
CA TRP A 16 -12.76 0.61 -6.45
C TRP A 16 -12.67 1.75 -7.47
N SER A 17 -13.06 1.53 -8.72
CA SER A 17 -13.11 2.60 -9.71
C SER A 17 -14.29 3.57 -9.43
N PRO A 18 -14.13 4.89 -9.72
CA PRO A 18 -12.94 5.54 -10.28
C PRO A 18 -11.86 5.82 -9.23
N ASN A 19 -10.59 5.81 -9.65
CA ASN A 19 -9.47 6.18 -8.79
C ASN A 19 -9.50 7.69 -8.46
N THR A 20 -9.37 8.03 -7.17
CA THR A 20 -9.39 9.41 -6.66
C THR A 20 -8.04 9.86 -6.10
N ALA A 21 -7.00 9.05 -6.28
CA ALA A 21 -5.65 9.38 -5.83
C ALA A 21 -5.09 10.56 -6.64
N SER A 22 -4.34 11.44 -5.98
CA SER A 22 -3.68 12.57 -6.64
C SER A 22 -2.43 12.17 -7.42
N ILE A 23 -1.87 11.01 -7.09
CA ILE A 23 -0.65 10.45 -7.67
C ILE A 23 -0.93 8.97 -7.96
N ASP A 24 -0.53 8.55 -9.16
CA ASP A 24 -0.60 7.18 -9.65
C ASP A 24 0.84 6.79 -10.05
N TRP A 25 1.29 5.59 -9.70
CA TRP A 25 2.64 5.17 -10.03
C TRP A 25 2.71 4.60 -11.45
N CYS A 26 3.90 4.16 -11.87
CA CYS A 26 4.11 3.62 -13.22
C CYS A 26 3.44 2.23 -13.42
N GLU A 27 2.99 1.57 -12.36
CA GLU A 27 2.35 0.26 -12.45
C GLU A 27 0.87 0.39 -12.83
N ASN A 28 0.42 -0.42 -13.79
CA ASN A 28 -0.95 -0.42 -14.25
C ASN A 28 -1.98 -0.84 -13.18
N ASN A 29 -3.07 -0.10 -13.09
CA ASN A 29 -4.16 -0.38 -12.16
C ASN A 29 -4.98 -1.62 -12.58
N TYR A 30 -5.26 -2.49 -11.62
CA TYR A 30 -6.11 -3.68 -11.75
C TYR A 30 -5.72 -4.69 -12.84
N THR A 31 -4.45 -4.70 -13.28
CA THR A 31 -4.00 -5.61 -14.34
C THR A 31 -4.07 -7.08 -13.93
N ILE A 32 -3.67 -7.39 -12.69
CA ILE A 32 -3.55 -8.74 -12.14
C ILE A 32 -4.80 -9.14 -11.32
N SER A 33 -5.36 -8.21 -10.54
CA SER A 33 -6.51 -8.45 -9.68
C SER A 33 -7.58 -7.39 -9.88
N TYR A 34 -8.85 -7.79 -9.91
CA TYR A 34 -9.98 -6.86 -9.99
C TYR A 34 -10.17 -6.03 -8.71
N TYR A 35 -9.63 -6.50 -7.58
CA TYR A 35 -9.82 -5.85 -6.27
C TYR A 35 -8.65 -4.98 -5.84
N ILE A 36 -7.44 -5.23 -6.37
CA ILE A 36 -6.20 -4.59 -5.92
C ILE A 36 -5.58 -3.84 -7.11
N ALA A 37 -5.53 -2.51 -6.98
CA ALA A 37 -4.75 -1.62 -7.84
C ALA A 37 -3.25 -1.81 -7.60
N GLU A 38 -2.41 -1.61 -8.62
CA GLU A 38 -0.95 -1.74 -8.56
C GLU A 38 -0.48 -2.96 -7.74
N PHE A 39 -0.73 -4.16 -8.27
CA PHE A 39 -0.63 -5.40 -7.49
C PHE A 39 0.78 -5.63 -6.91
N TRP A 40 1.84 -5.35 -7.66
CA TRP A 40 3.21 -5.57 -7.20
C TRP A 40 3.67 -4.51 -6.20
N ASN A 41 3.32 -3.24 -6.40
CA ASN A 41 3.57 -2.18 -5.42
C ASN A 41 2.84 -2.45 -4.10
N SER A 42 1.57 -2.85 -4.16
CA SER A 42 0.78 -3.18 -2.97
C SER A 42 1.36 -4.39 -2.23
N THR A 43 1.66 -5.47 -2.96
CA THR A 43 2.17 -6.71 -2.36
C THR A 43 3.54 -6.50 -1.72
N SER A 44 4.46 -5.83 -2.41
CA SER A 44 5.80 -5.54 -1.86
C SER A 44 5.74 -4.67 -0.60
N SER A 45 4.87 -3.66 -0.58
CA SER A 45 4.64 -2.82 0.62
C SER A 45 4.10 -3.62 1.80
N ILE A 46 3.17 -4.55 1.56
CA ILE A 46 2.64 -5.44 2.61
C ILE A 46 3.75 -6.32 3.19
N LEU A 47 4.65 -6.85 2.37
CA LEU A 47 5.78 -7.65 2.84
C LEU A 47 6.72 -6.82 3.74
N ILE A 48 7.03 -5.58 3.34
CA ILE A 48 7.85 -4.67 4.16
C ILE A 48 7.16 -4.39 5.50
N ALA A 49 5.88 -4.04 5.49
CA ALA A 49 5.10 -3.78 6.70
C ALA A 49 5.04 -5.01 7.61
N THR A 50 4.90 -6.21 7.04
CA THR A 50 4.87 -7.47 7.78
C THR A 50 6.22 -7.76 8.44
N LEU A 51 7.33 -7.57 7.72
CA LEU A 51 8.68 -7.73 8.29
C LEU A 51 8.94 -6.72 9.42
N ALA A 52 8.49 -5.47 9.26
CA ALA A 52 8.57 -4.46 10.31
C ALA A 52 7.76 -4.85 11.56
N ALA A 53 6.54 -5.38 11.37
CA ALA A 53 5.70 -5.86 12.47
C ALA A 53 6.32 -7.07 13.19
N ILE A 54 6.86 -8.04 12.45
CA ILE A 54 7.59 -9.18 13.03
C ILE A 54 8.81 -8.68 13.81
N GLY A 55 9.61 -7.78 13.22
CA GLY A 55 10.73 -7.15 13.89
C GLY A 55 10.31 -6.49 15.20
N TYR A 56 9.23 -5.70 15.19
CA TYR A 56 8.69 -5.06 16.39
C TYR A 56 8.29 -6.07 17.48
N MET A 57 7.58 -7.14 17.10
CA MET A 57 7.15 -8.18 18.05
C MET A 57 8.34 -8.96 18.64
N ASN A 58 9.40 -9.19 17.87
CA ASN A 58 10.58 -9.96 18.32
C ASN A 58 11.64 -9.09 19.03
N LEU A 59 11.73 -7.79 18.69
CA LEU A 59 12.56 -6.81 19.38
C LEU A 59 11.96 -6.37 20.72
N ALA A 60 10.71 -6.75 21.02
CA ALA A 60 10.09 -6.55 22.32
C ALA A 60 10.80 -7.29 23.48
N SER A 61 11.82 -8.12 23.21
CA SER A 61 12.74 -8.63 24.23
C SER A 61 13.80 -7.60 24.68
N TYR A 62 14.05 -6.54 23.89
CA TYR A 62 14.98 -5.43 24.19
C TYR A 62 14.22 -4.10 24.32
N LYS A 63 13.29 -4.01 25.28
CA LYS A 63 12.43 -2.82 25.49
C LYS A 63 13.19 -1.60 26.00
N GLU A 64 13.71 -0.80 25.09
CA GLU A 64 13.93 0.64 25.32
C GLU A 64 12.55 1.33 25.37
N ARG A 65 12.08 1.70 26.58
CA ARG A 65 10.75 2.33 26.82
C ARG A 65 10.48 3.54 25.90
N ARG A 66 11.53 4.20 25.41
CA ARG A 66 11.46 5.38 24.53
C ARG A 66 10.80 5.09 23.18
N MET A 67 10.98 3.90 22.61
CA MET A 67 10.40 3.56 21.30
C MET A 67 8.94 3.11 21.39
N THR A 68 8.51 2.59 22.56
CA THR A 68 7.12 2.17 22.78
C THR A 68 6.16 3.36 22.91
N LEU A 69 6.60 4.46 23.53
CA LEU A 69 5.76 5.64 23.76
C LEU A 69 5.41 6.40 22.48
N LEU A 70 6.25 6.32 21.45
CA LEU A 70 6.02 6.99 20.16
C LEU A 70 4.90 6.36 19.32
N MET A 71 4.52 5.11 19.62
CA MET A 71 3.46 4.38 18.90
C MET A 71 2.19 4.20 19.75
N GLN A 72 2.14 4.77 20.96
CA GLN A 72 0.97 4.78 21.85
C GLN A 72 0.26 6.14 21.90
N ALA A 73 0.71 7.11 21.10
CA ALA A 73 0.12 8.44 20.95
C ALA A 73 -0.66 8.55 19.63
#